data_AF-A0A7J9QUK9-F1
#
_entry.id   AF-A0A7J9QUK9-F1
#
_cell.length_a   1.000
_cell.length_b   1.000
_cell.length_c   1.000
_cell.angle_alpha   90.00
_cell.angle_beta   90.00
_cell.angle_gamma   90.00
#
_symmetry.space_group_name_H-M   'P 1'
#
loop_
_entity.id
_entity.type
_entity.pdbx_description
1 polymer ?
#
loop_
_entity_poly.entity_id
_entity_poly.type
_entity_poly.pdbx_seq_one_letter_code
_entity_poly.pdbx_strand_id
1 'polypeptide(L)' 'MKIGLVIIIFGLIMIVCGLILFYSIPTDPSLDDSIRSLKHGGTFAGLMGIGVVMAGILLHLMAREEPQIQDFDV' A
#
# COMPACT_ATOMS: atom_id res chain seq x y z
N MET A 1 -11.60 1.37 -15.18
CA MET A 1 -11.40 1.50 -13.71
C MET A 1 -10.42 2.63 -13.48
N LYS A 2 -10.70 3.55 -12.56
CA LYS A 2 -9.77 4.65 -12.24
C LYS A 2 -8.51 4.02 -11.64
N ILE A 3 -7.38 4.11 -12.34
CA ILE A 3 -6.11 3.45 -11.98
C ILE A 3 -5.71 3.78 -10.53
N GLY A 4 -5.95 5.01 -10.07
CA GLY A 4 -5.72 5.40 -8.66
C GLY A 4 -6.49 4.54 -7.64
N LEU A 5 -7.73 4.14 -7.94
CA LEU A 5 -8.51 3.28 -7.05
C LEU A 5 -7.95 1.85 -6.97
N VAL A 6 -7.40 1.33 -8.07
CA VAL A 6 -6.75 0.01 -8.10
C VAL A 6 -5.50 0.01 -7.22
N ILE A 7 -4.69 1.08 -7.29
CA ILE A 7 -3.47 1.23 -6.48
C ILE A 7 -3.79 1.32 -4.99
N ILE A 8 -4.85 2.05 -4.62
CA ILE A 8 -5.31 2.15 -3.22
C ILE A 8 -5.66 0.76 -2.67
N ILE A 9 -6.41 -0.04 -3.43
CA ILE A 9 -6.79 -1.40 -3.02
C ILE A 9 -5.54 -2.27 -2.82
N PHE A 10 -4.58 -2.19 -3.75
CA PHE A 10 -3.32 -2.92 -3.65
C PHE A 10 -2.52 -2.55 -2.39
N GLY A 11 -2.42 -1.26 -2.09
CA GLY A 11 -1.76 -0.78 -0.88
C GLY A 11 -2.45 -1.28 0.40
N LEU A 12 -3.77 -1.34 0.42
CA LEU A 12 -4.56 -1.84 1.53
C LEU A 12 -4.31 -3.34 1.77
N ILE A 13 -4.26 -4.14 0.71
CA ILE A 13 -3.89 -5.57 0.79
C ILE A 13 -2.46 -5.73 1.34
N MET A 14 -1.53 -4.87 0.92
CA MET A 14 -0.14 -4.91 1.38
C MET A 14 -0.02 -4.61 2.89
N ILE A 15 -0.80 -3.64 3.38
CA ILE A 15 -0.91 -3.34 4.82
C ILE A 15 -1.46 -4.54 5.59
N VAL A 16 -2.57 -5.12 5.12
CA VAL A 16 -3.20 -6.28 5.78
C VAL A 16 -2.25 -7.47 5.82
N CYS A 17 -1.54 -7.75 4.73
CA CYS A 17 -0.57 -8.85 4.68
C CYS A 17 0.61 -8.62 5.65
N GLY A 18 1.12 -7.39 5.73
CA GLY A 18 2.15 -7.02 6.70
C GLY A 18 1.70 -7.18 8.16
N LEU A 19 0.44 -6.82 8.46
CA LEU A 19 -0.15 -7.02 9.79
C LEU A 19 -0.33 -8.51 10.13
N ILE A 20 -0.79 -9.32 9.17
CA ILE A 20 -0.94 -10.77 9.34
C ILE A 20 0.42 -11.40 9.66
N LEU A 21 1.48 -11.04 8.92
CA LEU A 21 2.83 -11.53 9.17
C LEU A 21 3.34 -11.10 10.55
N PHE A 22 3.06 -9.86 10.96
CA PHE A 22 3.47 -9.36 12.28
C PHE A 22 2.76 -10.07 13.45
N TYR A 23 1.46 -10.34 13.32
CA TYR A 23 0.66 -10.99 14.36
C TYR A 23 0.78 -12.52 14.37
N SER A 24 0.99 -13.15 13.21
CA SER A 24 1.08 -14.62 13.11
C SER A 24 2.40 -15.17 13.61
N ILE A 25 3.46 -14.35 13.68
CA ILE A 25 4.77 -14.77 14.15
C ILE A 25 4.87 -14.49 15.66
N PRO A 26 4.78 -15.53 16.51
CA PRO A 26 4.96 -15.37 17.95
C PRO A 26 6.37 -14.84 18.25
N THR A 27 6.47 -13.99 19.26
CA THR A 27 7.75 -13.40 19.69
C THR A 27 8.40 -14.34 20.70
N ASP A 28 8.69 -15.56 20.27
CA ASP A 28 9.34 -16.55 21.12
C ASP A 28 10.87 -16.33 21.09
N PRO A 29 11.56 -16.30 22.25
CA PRO A 29 13.00 -16.09 22.31
C PRO A 29 13.84 -17.20 21.66
N SER A 30 13.24 -18.36 21.39
CA SER A 30 13.87 -19.54 20.77
C SER A 30 13.67 -19.65 19.25
N LEU A 31 13.07 -18.64 18.61
CA LEU A 31 12.89 -18.64 17.16
C LEU A 31 14.19 -18.25 16.44
N ASP A 32 14.53 -19.02 15.39
CA ASP A 32 15.64 -18.73 14.48
C ASP A 32 15.62 -17.27 13.99
N ASP A 33 16.80 -16.67 13.89
CA ASP A 33 17.01 -15.27 13.46
C ASP A 33 16.32 -14.95 12.11
N SER A 34 16.14 -15.96 11.26
CA SER A 34 15.41 -15.86 9.99
C SER A 34 13.92 -15.55 10.18
N ILE A 35 13.26 -16.12 11.19
CA ILE A 35 11.83 -15.89 11.44
C ILE A 35 11.61 -14.51 12.08
N ARG A 36 12.58 -14.05 12.89
CA ARG A 36 12.61 -12.69 13.43
C ARG A 36 12.80 -11.64 12.32
N SER A 37 13.71 -11.90 11.39
CA SER A 37 13.94 -11.08 10.21
C SER A 37 12.69 -11.03 9.32
N LEU A 38 11.99 -12.16 9.15
CA LEU A 38 10.74 -12.22 8.40
C LEU A 38 9.63 -11.39 9.05
N LYS A 39 9.53 -11.39 10.39
CA LYS A 39 8.59 -10.54 11.13
C LYS A 39 8.84 -9.05 10.86
N HIS A 40 10.09 -8.60 10.96
CA HIS A 40 10.46 -7.21 10.67
C HIS A 40 10.27 -6.85 9.18
N GLY A 41 10.57 -7.78 8.27
CA GLY A 41 10.30 -7.63 6.84
C GLY A 41 8.81 -7.51 6.54
N GLY A 42 7.95 -8.28 7.23
CA GLY A 42 6.50 -8.17 7.14
C GLY A 42 5.98 -6.80 7.60
N THR A 43 6.48 -6.29 8.74
CA THR A 43 6.16 -4.93 9.17
C THR A 43 6.62 -3.88 8.16
N PHE A 44 7.82 -4.05 7.59
CA PHE A 44 8.34 -3.14 6.56
C PHE A 44 7.46 -3.14 5.31
N ALA A 45 6.99 -4.31 4.86
CA ALA A 45 6.04 -4.43 3.76
C ALA A 45 4.71 -3.72 4.07
N GLY A 46 4.20 -3.84 5.31
CA GLY A 46 3.03 -3.10 5.76
C GLY A 46 3.23 -1.59 5.76
N LEU A 47 4.41 -1.12 6.19
CA LEU A 47 4.77 0.30 6.23
C LEU A 47 4.92 0.89 4.82
N MET A 48 5.54 0.14 3.91
CA MET A 48 5.54 0.44 2.46
C MET A 48 4.13 0.51 1.89
N GLY A 49 3.21 -0.32 2.37
CA GLY A 49 1.80 -0.33 1.95
C GLY A 49 1.11 1.01 2.20
N ILE A 50 1.45 1.72 3.27
CA ILE A 50 0.95 3.08 3.56
C ILE A 50 1.39 4.06 2.46
N GLY A 51 2.65 3.95 2.01
CA GLY A 51 3.17 4.76 0.90
C GLY A 51 2.43 4.49 -0.42
N VAL A 52 2.12 3.22 -0.71
CA VAL A 52 1.35 2.83 -1.90
C VAL A 52 -0.08 3.38 -1.87
N VAL A 53 -0.75 3.32 -0.71
CA VAL A 53 -2.08 3.94 -0.55
C VAL A 53 -2.00 5.45 -0.81
N MET A 54 -0.99 6.13 -0.27
CA MET A 54 -0.82 7.57 -0.47
C MET A 54 -0.57 7.92 -1.94
N ALA A 55 0.27 7.16 -2.65
CA ALA A 55 0.48 7.32 -4.09
C ALA A 55 -0.81 7.08 -4.90
N GLY A 56 -1.61 6.09 -4.51
CA GLY A 56 -2.92 5.83 -5.13
C GLY A 56 -3.92 6.96 -4.93
N ILE A 57 -3.95 7.60 -3.75
CA ILE A 57 -4.79 8.79 -3.48
C ILE A 57 -4.32 9.97 -4.33
N LEU A 58 -3.02 10.25 -4.39
CA LEU A 58 -2.47 11.33 -5.21
C LEU A 58 -2.82 11.13 -6.69
N LEU A 59 -2.67 9.91 -7.20
CA LEU A 59 -3.04 9.58 -8.57
C LEU A 59 -4.56 9.72 -8.79
N HIS A 60 -5.37 9.34 -7.80
CA HIS A 60 -6.82 9.51 -7.88
C HIS A 60 -7.22 10.98 -7.98
N LEU A 61 -6.54 11.86 -7.23
CA LEU A 61 -6.77 13.31 -7.28
C LEU A 61 -6.30 13.90 -8.61
N MET A 62 -5.11 13.55 -9.07
CA MET A 62 -4.57 14.03 -10.35
C MET A 62 -5.44 13.61 -11.54
N ALA A 63 -5.92 12.36 -11.56
CA ALA A 63 -6.85 11.87 -12.58
C ALA A 63 -8.26 12.50 -12.51
N ARG A 64 -8.52 13.33 -11.49
CA ARG A 64 -9.77 14.09 -11.34
C ARG A 64 -9.60 15.55 -11.78
N GLU A 65 -8.36 16.02 -11.83
CA GLU A 65 -7.94 17.38 -12.17
C GLU A 65 -7.54 17.53 -13.65
N GLU A 66 -7.56 16.46 -14.47
CA GLU A 66 -7.44 16.62 -15.92
C GLU A 66 -8.54 17.59 -16.38
N PRO A 67 -8.19 18.82 -16.80
CA PRO A 67 -9.18 19.73 -17.32
C PRO A 67 -9.75 19.02 -18.54
N GLN A 68 -11.06 18.77 -18.56
CA GLN A 68 -11.74 18.64 -19.83
C GLN A 68 -11.37 19.90 -20.57
N ILE A 69 -10.49 19.79 -21.57
CA ILE A 69 -10.21 20.88 -22.49
C ILE A 69 -11.58 21.14 -23.13
N GLN A 70 -12.30 22.11 -22.56
CA GLN A 70 -13.48 22.67 -23.19
C GLN A 70 -12.90 23.34 -24.42
N ASP A 71 -12.99 22.65 -25.55
CA ASP A 71 -12.92 23.28 -26.86
C ASP A 71 -13.98 24.37 -26.85
N PHE A 72 -13.57 25.58 -26.48
CA PHE A 72 -14.31 26.79 -26.81
C PHE A 72 -14.11 26.96 -28.32
N ASP A 73 -14.95 26.27 -29.08
CA ASP A 73 -15.10 26.42 -30.52
C ASP A 73 -15.61 27.87 -30.75
N VAL A 74 -14.70 28.76 -31.15
CA VAL A 74 -14.95 30.16 -31.51
C VAL A 74 -14.83 30.31 -33.01
#